data_AF-A0A9P6JAM5-F1
#
_entry.id   AF-A0A9P6JAM5-F1
#
_cell.length_a   1.000
_cell.length_b   1.000
_cell.length_c   1.000
_cell.angle_alpha   90.00
_cell.angle_beta   90.00
_cell.angle_gamma   90.00
#
_symmetry.space_group_name_H-M   'P 1'
#
loop_
_entity.id
_entity.type
_entity.pdbx_description
1 polymer ?
#
loop_
_entity_poly.entity_id
_entity_poly.type
_entity_poly.pdbx_seq_one_letter_code
_entity_poly.pdbx_strand_id
1 'polypeptide(L)'
;MAAFLACLTLIQLVIYFRTTLEATFLHPQVSFFQQHSNSQNHHHPSVLLTLKQYALLDQLTESIVQAETHRVFGESGRASLHGTPIQNDTLKVKRIRNQIDCWTLHGTWVRQDGLVDKSLSKTSHTAIETAAFTNTTTPWAARKHLGDARFGVCDVRFMEALDRLESDSEGEQHVLGDHDHQHNRWIVREAVKYRWIPDEKMCGPTAQNTGGTDSEEGGSTSTLGLEHEPQMFQPFDTQAFCKVVGKRHVLVVGDLTQYQLHDALLSAMDRPFSCSGEMSCLARTNAHVLCEGASNLTFARNDILSVPWAVDPELDERFEAPSQSTCAFAWATPQLLETYSIVFLNRGLFWREDGEFLQQLVFTMKHLWTFYPDTMILYRATHPVSNCTTYKDDGEDGAIPVEGAVAGADSLVPETVVHVPLTTPPTRRVQMQGSTTQTVVYRPTLADVQRQNRMAKAVVEAAGGIFLDTENMFAMRPDGRVGDGDCARFCAPGPLDVYSDLIFNTLRILQT
;
A
#
# COMPACT_ATOMS: atom_id res chain seq x y z
N MET A 1 -55.62 -20.30 -30.28
CA MET A 1 -55.85 -19.06 -29.50
C MET A 1 -54.97 -18.98 -28.24
N ALA A 2 -54.98 -19.98 -27.36
CA ALA A 2 -54.18 -19.96 -26.12
C ALA A 2 -52.65 -19.82 -26.35
N ALA A 3 -52.08 -20.53 -27.33
CA ALA A 3 -50.65 -20.40 -27.67
C ALA A 3 -50.28 -19.01 -28.24
N PHE A 4 -51.23 -18.37 -28.93
CA PHE A 4 -51.03 -17.03 -29.49
C PHE A 4 -51.06 -15.96 -28.40
N LEU A 5 -51.97 -16.10 -27.43
CA LEU A 5 -52.02 -15.25 -26.23
C LEU A 5 -50.77 -15.41 -25.36
N ALA A 6 -50.26 -16.63 -25.18
CA ALA A 6 -49.03 -16.89 -24.44
C ALA A 6 -47.77 -16.29 -25.11
N CYS A 7 -47.73 -16.30 -26.45
CA CYS A 7 -46.62 -15.69 -27.19
C CYS A 7 -46.66 -14.16 -27.11
N LEU A 8 -47.85 -13.56 -27.18
CA LEU A 8 -48.04 -12.11 -27.03
C LEU A 8 -47.70 -11.63 -25.62
N THR A 9 -48.04 -12.39 -24.57
CA THR A 9 -47.65 -12.04 -23.18
C THR A 9 -46.14 -12.17 -22.96
N LEU A 10 -45.49 -13.19 -23.55
CA LEU A 10 -44.03 -13.34 -23.48
C LEU A 10 -43.31 -12.17 -24.18
N ILE A 11 -43.77 -11.77 -25.38
CA ILE A 11 -43.20 -10.63 -26.11
C ILE A 11 -43.42 -9.33 -25.35
N GLN A 12 -44.59 -9.11 -24.75
CA GLN A 12 -44.84 -7.96 -23.88
C GLN A 12 -43.95 -7.95 -22.64
N LEU A 13 -43.71 -9.10 -22.00
CA LEU A 13 -42.78 -9.23 -20.88
C LEU A 13 -41.34 -8.94 -21.31
N VAL A 14 -40.89 -9.46 -22.45
CA VAL A 14 -39.54 -9.20 -22.97
C VAL A 14 -39.37 -7.71 -23.32
N ILE A 15 -40.36 -7.08 -23.95
CA ILE A 15 -40.34 -5.64 -24.24
C ILE A 15 -40.35 -4.84 -22.93
N TYR A 16 -41.18 -5.21 -21.96
CA TYR A 16 -41.26 -4.56 -20.65
C TYR A 16 -39.94 -4.68 -19.87
N PHE A 17 -39.32 -5.86 -19.82
CA PHE A 17 -38.03 -6.04 -19.16
C PHE A 17 -36.89 -5.35 -19.91
N ARG A 18 -36.93 -5.32 -21.25
CA ARG A 18 -35.94 -4.61 -22.06
C ARG A 18 -36.04 -3.10 -21.87
N THR A 19 -37.24 -2.51 -21.89
CA THR A 19 -37.42 -1.07 -21.66
C THR A 19 -37.12 -0.69 -20.21
N THR A 20 -37.40 -1.57 -19.24
CA THR A 20 -37.03 -1.33 -17.84
C THR A 20 -35.52 -1.45 -17.64
N LEU A 21 -34.84 -2.41 -18.28
CA LEU A 21 -33.38 -2.53 -18.24
C LEU A 21 -32.69 -1.36 -18.96
N GLU A 22 -33.15 -0.97 -20.15
CA GLU A 22 -32.61 0.18 -20.88
C GLU A 22 -32.88 1.50 -20.14
N ALA A 23 -34.03 1.66 -19.47
CA ALA A 23 -34.30 2.83 -18.62
C ALA A 23 -33.49 2.84 -17.31
N THR A 24 -33.10 1.67 -16.78
CA THR A 24 -32.30 1.55 -15.55
C THR A 24 -30.79 1.66 -15.82
N PHE A 25 -30.32 1.30 -17.03
CA PHE A 25 -28.90 1.25 -17.37
C PHE A 25 -28.42 2.28 -18.41
N LEU A 26 -29.27 2.78 -19.31
CA LEU A 26 -28.86 3.69 -20.38
C LEU A 26 -29.33 5.14 -20.21
N HIS A 27 -30.18 5.41 -19.21
CA HIS A 27 -30.41 6.76 -18.70
C HIS A 27 -30.04 6.85 -17.24
N PRO A 28 -28.77 7.15 -16.91
CA PRO A 28 -28.50 7.75 -15.63
C PRO A 28 -29.05 9.19 -15.74
N GLN A 29 -30.35 9.37 -15.54
CA GLN A 29 -30.85 10.62 -14.98
C GLN A 29 -30.25 10.68 -13.57
N VAL A 30 -28.98 11.11 -13.50
CA VAL A 30 -28.29 11.51 -12.30
C VAL A 30 -28.96 12.81 -11.85
N SER A 31 -30.18 12.69 -11.34
CA SER A 31 -30.74 13.66 -10.41
C SER A 31 -30.24 13.37 -8.98
N PHE A 32 -29.23 12.50 -8.83
CA PHE A 32 -28.73 12.00 -7.55
C PHE A 32 -27.59 12.84 -6.93
N PHE A 33 -27.17 13.94 -7.56
CA PHE A 33 -26.19 14.88 -6.98
C PHE A 33 -26.52 16.35 -7.25
N GLN A 34 -27.81 16.69 -7.28
CA GLN A 34 -28.24 18.09 -7.11
C GLN A 34 -29.12 18.22 -5.86
N GLN A 35 -28.76 17.47 -4.82
CA GLN A 35 -29.09 17.89 -3.47
C GLN A 35 -28.30 19.18 -3.28
N HIS A 36 -28.99 20.32 -3.30
CA HIS A 36 -28.46 21.54 -2.70
C HIS A 36 -27.93 21.13 -1.33
N SER A 37 -26.61 20.98 -1.22
CA SER A 37 -25.94 20.88 0.06
C SER A 37 -26.14 22.26 0.68
N ASN A 38 -27.28 22.44 1.35
CA ASN A 38 -27.26 23.21 2.56
C ASN A 38 -26.13 22.59 3.36
N SER A 39 -24.97 23.22 3.28
CA SER A 39 -23.80 23.01 4.12
C SER A 39 -24.20 23.33 5.55
N GLN A 40 -25.14 22.56 6.10
CA GLN A 40 -25.22 22.37 7.52
C GLN A 40 -23.91 21.70 7.84
N ASN A 41 -23.03 22.44 8.52
CA ASN A 41 -21.80 21.96 9.08
C ASN A 41 -22.08 20.58 9.69
N HIS A 42 -21.73 19.52 8.96
CA HIS A 42 -21.68 18.16 9.50
C HIS A 42 -20.45 18.15 10.39
N HIS A 43 -20.54 18.89 11.50
CA HIS A 43 -19.64 18.76 12.62
C HIS A 43 -19.81 17.33 13.08
N HIS A 44 -18.80 16.53 12.80
CA HIS A 44 -18.71 15.21 13.38
C HIS A 44 -18.93 15.35 14.89
N PRO A 45 -19.75 14.48 15.50
CA PRO A 45 -19.78 14.39 16.94
C PRO A 45 -18.34 14.14 17.40
N SER A 46 -17.71 15.12 18.03
CA SER A 46 -16.41 15.03 18.70
C SER A 46 -16.49 14.20 19.97
N VAL A 47 -17.46 13.30 20.04
CA VAL A 47 -17.75 12.46 21.19
C VAL A 47 -16.61 11.46 21.27
N LEU A 48 -15.76 11.64 22.28
CA LEU A 48 -14.75 10.68 22.65
C LEU A 48 -15.44 9.34 22.95
N LEU A 49 -15.12 8.32 22.15
CA LEU A 49 -15.60 6.97 22.37
C LEU A 49 -14.70 6.27 23.39
N THR A 50 -15.30 5.48 24.28
CA THR A 50 -14.57 4.55 25.14
C THR A 50 -14.03 3.37 24.32
N LEU A 51 -13.01 2.66 24.84
CA LEU A 51 -12.48 1.44 24.18
C LEU A 51 -13.57 0.40 23.90
N LYS A 52 -14.55 0.26 24.81
CA LYS A 52 -15.69 -0.64 24.61
C LYS A 52 -16.58 -0.19 23.44
N GLN A 53 -16.79 1.11 23.28
CA GLN A 53 -17.55 1.66 22.15
C GLN A 53 -16.79 1.52 20.83
N TYR A 54 -15.47 1.67 20.83
CA TYR A 54 -14.64 1.37 19.66
C TYR A 54 -14.74 -0.11 19.26
N ALA A 55 -14.63 -1.04 20.21
CA ALA A 55 -14.79 -2.46 19.94
C ALA A 55 -16.18 -2.81 19.38
N LEU A 56 -17.24 -2.18 19.91
CA LEU A 56 -18.61 -2.35 19.38
C LEU A 56 -18.75 -1.77 17.97
N LEU A 57 -18.16 -0.60 17.72
CA LEU A 57 -18.15 0.02 16.40
C LEU A 57 -17.42 -0.89 15.39
N ASP A 58 -16.28 -1.45 15.78
CA ASP A 58 -15.52 -2.40 14.96
C ASP A 58 -16.34 -3.65 14.62
N GLN A 59 -17.04 -4.23 15.59
CA GLN A 59 -17.93 -5.38 15.36
C GLN A 59 -19.09 -5.04 14.43
N LEU A 60 -19.70 -3.86 14.59
CA LEU A 60 -20.79 -3.40 13.73
C LEU A 60 -20.29 -3.17 12.30
N THR A 61 -19.16 -2.49 12.15
CA THR A 61 -18.48 -2.28 10.87
C THR A 61 -18.22 -3.61 10.18
N GLU A 62 -17.65 -4.58 10.89
CA GLU A 62 -17.38 -5.91 10.33
C GLU A 62 -18.66 -6.59 9.84
N SER A 63 -19.73 -6.56 10.65
CA SER A 63 -21.02 -7.13 10.25
C SER A 63 -21.62 -6.46 9.00
N ILE A 64 -21.53 -5.13 8.91
CA ILE A 64 -22.04 -4.37 7.75
C ILE A 64 -21.23 -4.73 6.50
N VAL A 65 -19.90 -4.75 6.60
CA VAL A 65 -19.02 -5.07 5.48
C VAL A 65 -19.22 -6.52 5.03
N GLN A 66 -19.35 -7.47 5.96
CA GLN A 66 -19.62 -8.87 5.62
C GLN A 66 -20.96 -9.02 4.90
N ALA A 67 -22.02 -8.36 5.38
CA ALA A 67 -23.33 -8.39 4.73
C ALA A 67 -23.27 -7.78 3.32
N GLU A 68 -22.58 -6.65 3.16
CA GLU A 68 -22.48 -5.95 1.89
C GLU A 68 -21.62 -6.70 0.88
N THR A 69 -20.49 -7.26 1.31
CA THR A 69 -19.63 -8.08 0.45
C THR A 69 -20.31 -9.35 0.01
N HIS A 70 -21.04 -10.03 0.90
CA HIS A 70 -21.84 -11.20 0.53
C HIS A 70 -22.95 -10.81 -0.47
N ARG A 71 -23.65 -9.69 -0.25
CA ARG A 71 -24.71 -9.19 -1.13
C ARG A 71 -24.19 -8.86 -2.53
N VAL A 72 -23.00 -8.29 -2.65
CA VAL A 72 -22.46 -7.77 -3.91
C VAL A 72 -21.65 -8.79 -4.70
N PHE A 73 -20.80 -9.56 -4.03
CA PHE A 73 -19.84 -10.48 -4.67
C PHE A 73 -20.22 -11.96 -4.52
N GLY A 74 -21.18 -12.28 -3.64
CA GLY A 74 -21.53 -13.67 -3.31
C GLY A 74 -20.37 -14.42 -2.66
N GLU A 75 -20.41 -15.76 -2.72
CA GLU A 75 -19.31 -16.60 -2.24
C GLU A 75 -18.23 -16.85 -3.31
N SER A 76 -18.57 -16.71 -4.59
CA SER A 76 -17.67 -17.02 -5.71
C SER A 76 -16.44 -16.13 -5.73
N GLY A 77 -16.57 -14.83 -5.44
CA GLY A 77 -15.43 -13.91 -5.46
C GLY A 77 -14.35 -14.24 -4.40
N ARG A 78 -14.74 -14.83 -3.27
CA ARG A 78 -13.76 -15.28 -2.24
C ARG A 78 -12.95 -16.50 -2.68
N ALA A 79 -13.50 -17.30 -3.58
CA ALA A 79 -12.92 -18.56 -4.04
C ALA A 79 -11.94 -18.41 -5.22
N SER A 80 -11.77 -17.20 -5.76
CA SER A 80 -10.94 -16.92 -6.92
C SER A 80 -10.02 -15.72 -6.70
N LEU A 81 -8.91 -15.69 -7.45
CA LEU A 81 -8.05 -14.51 -7.58
C LEU A 81 -8.10 -14.00 -9.03
N HIS A 82 -8.67 -12.81 -9.22
CA HIS A 82 -8.83 -12.21 -10.54
C HIS A 82 -7.48 -11.89 -11.19
N GLY A 83 -7.41 -12.03 -12.51
CA GLY A 83 -6.17 -11.85 -13.29
C GLY A 83 -5.05 -12.85 -12.95
N THR A 84 -5.38 -13.99 -12.34
CA THR A 84 -4.44 -15.10 -12.06
C THR A 84 -4.93 -16.40 -12.71
N PRO A 85 -4.03 -17.39 -12.92
CA PRO A 85 -4.45 -18.75 -13.27
C PRO A 85 -5.12 -19.50 -12.11
N ILE A 86 -5.11 -18.96 -10.88
CA ILE A 86 -5.68 -19.58 -9.69
C ILE A 86 -7.17 -19.26 -9.63
N GLN A 87 -7.92 -19.96 -10.48
CA GLN A 87 -9.37 -19.88 -10.55
C GLN A 87 -9.98 -21.17 -9.97
N ASN A 88 -11.02 -21.02 -9.15
CA ASN A 88 -11.81 -22.13 -8.59
C ASN A 88 -11.08 -23.04 -7.58
N ASP A 89 -9.93 -22.64 -7.04
CA ASP A 89 -9.27 -23.34 -5.94
C ASP A 89 -9.33 -22.50 -4.65
N THR A 90 -10.48 -22.57 -3.98
CA THR A 90 -10.74 -21.82 -2.74
C THR A 90 -9.68 -22.06 -1.67
N LEU A 91 -9.16 -23.28 -1.56
CA LEU A 91 -8.17 -23.63 -0.55
C LEU A 91 -6.82 -22.98 -0.88
N LYS A 92 -6.37 -23.05 -2.14
CA LYS A 92 -5.14 -22.40 -2.60
C LYS A 92 -5.22 -20.88 -2.48
N VAL A 93 -6.35 -20.27 -2.87
CA VAL A 93 -6.59 -18.83 -2.69
C VAL A 93 -6.45 -18.43 -1.21
N LYS A 94 -7.10 -19.19 -0.31
CA LYS A 94 -6.99 -18.95 1.14
C LYS A 94 -5.55 -19.08 1.63
N ARG A 95 -4.81 -20.11 1.21
CA ARG A 95 -3.41 -20.30 1.60
C ARG A 95 -2.52 -19.16 1.11
N ILE A 96 -2.72 -18.67 -0.11
CA ILE A 96 -1.96 -17.53 -0.67
C ILE A 96 -2.23 -16.25 0.12
N ARG A 97 -3.50 -15.94 0.42
CA ARG A 97 -3.85 -14.77 1.23
C ARG A 97 -3.24 -14.86 2.63
N ASN A 98 -3.36 -16.02 3.27
CA ASN A 98 -2.75 -16.28 4.58
C ASN A 98 -1.22 -16.13 4.54
N GLN A 99 -0.56 -16.56 3.46
CA GLN A 99 0.88 -16.42 3.29
C GLN A 99 1.30 -14.94 3.19
N ILE A 100 0.58 -14.16 2.39
CA ILE A 100 0.82 -12.73 2.22
C ILE A 100 0.56 -11.98 3.53
N ASP A 101 -0.54 -12.29 4.21
CA ASP A 101 -0.85 -11.77 5.55
C ASP A 101 0.27 -12.09 6.54
N CYS A 102 0.79 -13.32 6.51
CA CYS A 102 1.89 -13.70 7.39
C CYS A 102 3.12 -12.84 7.12
N TRP A 103 3.52 -12.66 5.86
CA TRP A 103 4.67 -11.84 5.52
C TRP A 103 4.53 -10.38 5.98
N THR A 104 3.33 -9.81 5.97
CA THR A 104 3.13 -8.41 6.36
C THR A 104 2.86 -8.21 7.86
N LEU A 105 2.31 -9.21 8.55
CA LEU A 105 1.97 -9.14 9.98
C LEU A 105 3.04 -9.74 10.91
N HIS A 106 3.75 -10.75 10.44
CA HIS A 106 4.70 -11.55 11.23
C HIS A 106 6.11 -11.41 10.66
N GLY A 107 6.73 -10.28 10.95
CA GLY A 107 8.12 -10.04 10.59
C GLY A 107 8.76 -9.05 11.56
N THR A 108 10.02 -8.73 11.28
CA THR A 108 10.79 -7.77 12.09
C THR A 108 11.61 -6.87 11.18
N TRP A 109 11.82 -5.63 11.65
CA TRP A 109 12.80 -4.74 11.02
C TRP A 109 14.19 -5.14 11.48
N VAL A 110 15.00 -5.65 10.55
CA VAL A 110 16.37 -6.10 10.79
C VAL A 110 17.34 -5.09 10.22
N ARG A 111 18.30 -4.68 11.05
CA ARG A 111 19.36 -3.75 10.68
C ARG A 111 20.34 -4.40 9.70
N GLN A 112 20.80 -3.67 8.70
CA GLN A 112 21.59 -4.18 7.58
C GLN A 112 23.02 -3.64 7.50
N ASP A 113 23.37 -2.63 8.29
CA ASP A 113 24.69 -1.99 8.25
C ASP A 113 25.81 -2.81 8.95
N GLY A 114 25.54 -4.08 9.28
CA GLY A 114 26.50 -4.99 9.91
C GLY A 114 26.77 -4.72 11.40
N LEU A 115 26.18 -3.68 12.00
CA LEU A 115 26.22 -3.46 13.44
C LEU A 115 25.25 -4.43 14.12
N VAL A 116 25.75 -5.61 14.48
CA VAL A 116 25.01 -6.55 15.32
C VAL A 116 24.78 -5.90 16.68
N ASP A 117 23.51 -5.75 17.05
CA ASP A 117 23.14 -5.26 18.37
C ASP A 117 23.63 -6.27 19.43
N LYS A 118 24.74 -5.92 20.08
CA LYS A 118 25.37 -6.76 21.11
C LYS A 118 24.46 -6.95 22.33
N SER A 119 23.39 -6.15 22.48
CA SER A 119 22.43 -6.29 23.57
C SER A 119 21.49 -7.50 23.38
N LEU A 120 21.10 -7.79 22.13
CA LEU A 120 20.23 -8.93 21.75
C LEU A 120 20.97 -10.28 21.74
N SER A 121 22.30 -10.26 21.71
CA SER A 121 23.15 -11.46 21.71
C SER A 121 23.09 -12.28 23.02
N LYS A 122 22.53 -11.76 24.12
CA LYS A 122 22.65 -12.42 25.43
C LYS A 122 21.61 -13.51 25.73
N THR A 123 20.55 -13.64 24.93
CA THR A 123 19.44 -14.56 25.26
C THR A 123 19.10 -15.60 24.19
N SER A 124 19.79 -15.67 23.06
CA SER A 124 19.59 -16.78 22.10
C SER A 124 20.88 -17.24 21.42
N HIS A 125 21.53 -18.24 22.00
CA HIS A 125 22.73 -18.87 21.44
C HIS A 125 22.46 -19.80 20.24
N THR A 126 21.27 -19.78 19.63
CA THR A 126 20.82 -20.87 18.74
C THR A 126 20.17 -20.49 17.42
N ALA A 127 20.17 -19.24 16.93
CA ALA A 127 19.40 -18.96 15.70
C ALA A 127 19.90 -17.90 14.70
N ILE A 128 21.06 -17.27 14.85
CA ILE A 128 21.55 -16.32 13.83
C ILE A 128 22.99 -16.66 13.42
N GLU A 129 23.20 -17.91 13.01
CA GLU A 129 24.37 -18.32 12.20
C GLU A 129 23.97 -18.67 10.75
N THR A 130 22.68 -18.64 10.41
CA THR A 130 22.16 -19.17 9.13
C THR A 130 22.03 -18.18 7.98
N ALA A 131 22.57 -16.98 8.12
CA ALA A 131 22.96 -16.21 6.95
C ALA A 131 24.33 -15.63 7.23
N ALA A 132 25.35 -16.47 7.08
CA ALA A 132 26.57 -16.00 6.46
C ALA A 132 26.17 -15.33 5.13
N PHE A 133 25.86 -14.03 5.21
CA PHE A 133 25.80 -13.11 4.08
C PHE A 133 27.23 -13.12 3.54
N THR A 134 27.47 -14.10 2.70
CA THR A 134 28.76 -14.65 2.32
C THR A 134 29.32 -13.71 1.28
N ASN A 135 30.26 -12.84 1.66
CA ASN A 135 31.16 -12.14 0.73
C ASN A 135 30.51 -11.40 -0.45
N THR A 136 29.21 -11.13 -0.45
CA THR A 136 28.62 -10.20 -1.41
C THR A 136 28.90 -8.81 -0.87
N THR A 137 29.82 -8.15 -1.53
CA THR A 137 30.34 -6.78 -1.34
C THR A 137 29.27 -5.66 -1.36
N THR A 138 27.98 -5.99 -1.33
CA THR A 138 26.89 -5.02 -1.23
C THR A 138 26.04 -5.32 0.01
N PRO A 139 26.46 -4.85 1.19
CA PRO A 139 25.81 -5.15 2.47
C PRO A 139 24.46 -4.42 2.68
N TRP A 140 23.90 -3.75 1.68
CA TRP A 140 22.84 -2.77 1.91
C TRP A 140 21.65 -2.94 0.95
N ALA A 141 20.43 -2.95 1.48
CA ALA A 141 19.22 -3.01 0.66
C ALA A 141 18.58 -1.65 0.37
N ALA A 142 19.12 -0.57 0.92
CA ALA A 142 18.67 0.77 0.55
C ALA A 142 19.14 1.08 -0.87
N ARG A 143 18.15 1.38 -1.71
CA ARG A 143 18.32 1.56 -3.15
C ARG A 143 18.53 3.04 -3.44
N LYS A 144 19.29 3.36 -4.48
CA LYS A 144 19.34 4.74 -4.97
C LYS A 144 17.92 5.16 -5.36
N HIS A 145 17.43 6.25 -4.77
CA HIS A 145 16.15 6.83 -5.14
C HIS A 145 16.29 7.62 -6.44
N LEU A 146 15.58 7.20 -7.48
CA LEU A 146 15.73 7.80 -8.82
C LEU A 146 14.51 8.60 -9.28
N GLY A 147 13.44 8.62 -8.49
CA GLY A 147 12.26 9.38 -8.86
C GLY A 147 12.21 10.78 -8.31
N ASP A 148 11.09 11.11 -7.66
CA ASP A 148 10.77 12.47 -7.30
C ASP A 148 11.74 12.98 -6.23
N ALA A 149 12.51 14.02 -6.58
CA ALA A 149 13.49 14.61 -5.68
C ALA A 149 12.89 15.05 -4.33
N ARG A 150 11.57 15.32 -4.27
CA ARG A 150 10.86 15.65 -3.02
C ARG A 150 10.92 14.53 -1.98
N PHE A 151 11.09 13.28 -2.37
CA PHE A 151 11.23 12.15 -1.44
C PHE A 151 12.68 11.86 -1.05
N GLY A 152 13.63 12.31 -1.87
CA GLY A 152 15.07 12.28 -1.56
C GLY A 152 15.55 13.44 -0.66
N VAL A 153 14.70 14.43 -0.35
CA VAL A 153 15.06 15.59 0.49
C VAL A 153 15.57 15.17 1.87
N CYS A 154 15.17 14.02 2.37
CA CYS A 154 15.57 13.53 3.68
C CYS A 154 17.06 13.15 3.75
N ASP A 155 17.66 12.81 2.62
CA ASP A 155 18.97 12.17 2.53
C ASP A 155 19.81 12.78 1.38
N VAL A 156 19.68 14.09 1.14
CA VAL A 156 20.35 14.80 0.02
C VAL A 156 21.87 14.55 0.00
N ARG A 157 22.55 14.62 1.15
CA ARG A 157 24.00 14.35 1.23
C ARG A 157 24.35 12.90 0.90
N PHE A 158 23.47 11.97 1.28
CA PHE A 158 23.64 10.57 0.94
C PHE A 158 23.45 10.34 -0.57
N MET A 159 22.45 10.99 -1.18
CA MET A 159 22.24 10.96 -2.63
C MET A 159 23.41 11.60 -3.41
N GLU A 160 23.93 12.74 -2.95
CA GLU A 160 25.13 13.37 -3.53
C GLU A 160 26.36 12.46 -3.44
N ALA A 161 26.49 11.68 -2.36
CA ALA A 161 27.57 10.70 -2.22
C ALA A 161 27.42 9.54 -3.23
N LEU A 162 26.19 9.07 -3.47
CA LEU A 162 25.90 8.07 -4.50
C LEU A 162 26.21 8.58 -5.93
N ASP A 163 25.93 9.86 -6.22
CA ASP A 163 26.19 10.42 -7.55
C ASP A 163 27.69 10.56 -7.87
N ARG A 164 28.53 10.88 -6.88
CA ARG A 164 29.99 10.95 -7.07
C ARG A 164 30.61 9.60 -7.39
N LEU A 165 30.07 8.53 -6.81
CA LEU A 165 30.52 7.17 -7.06
C LEU A 165 30.35 6.72 -8.51
N GLU A 166 29.21 7.04 -9.12
CA GLU A 166 28.93 6.66 -10.51
C GLU A 166 29.88 7.38 -11.49
N SER A 167 30.36 8.57 -11.13
CA SER A 167 31.34 9.31 -11.92
C SER A 167 32.78 8.81 -11.77
N ASP A 168 33.13 8.22 -10.62
CA ASP A 168 34.47 7.71 -10.34
C ASP A 168 34.59 6.25 -10.79
N SER A 169 34.73 6.05 -12.11
CA SER A 169 34.84 4.73 -12.77
C SER A 169 36.07 3.87 -12.38
N GLU A 170 36.90 4.31 -11.43
CA GLU A 170 38.14 3.63 -11.04
C GLU A 170 38.20 3.37 -9.53
N GLY A 171 37.68 2.23 -9.09
CA GLY A 171 38.07 1.60 -7.82
C GLY A 171 36.90 1.26 -6.91
N GLU A 172 36.81 -0.02 -6.53
CA GLU A 172 35.92 -0.56 -5.51
C GLU A 172 35.99 0.26 -4.22
N GLN A 173 35.09 1.24 -4.04
CA GLN A 173 34.86 1.86 -2.76
C GLN A 173 33.36 1.88 -2.47
N HIS A 174 32.98 1.06 -1.50
CA HIS A 174 31.68 1.08 -0.86
C HIS A 174 31.45 2.46 -0.26
N VAL A 175 30.49 3.23 -0.76
CA VAL A 175 30.13 4.51 -0.14
C VAL A 175 28.68 4.45 0.27
N LEU A 176 28.48 4.17 1.56
CA LEU A 176 27.34 4.74 2.26
C LEU A 176 27.73 6.16 2.71
N GLY A 177 26.77 7.03 3.01
CA GLY A 177 27.05 8.44 3.34
C GLY A 177 28.15 8.60 4.40
N ASP A 178 28.95 9.67 4.34
CA ASP A 178 30.16 9.93 5.15
C ASP A 178 30.41 8.87 6.24
N HIS A 179 31.28 7.89 5.98
CA HIS A 179 31.64 6.90 6.99
C HIS A 179 32.38 7.61 8.12
N ASP A 180 31.79 7.61 9.29
CA ASP A 180 32.41 8.07 10.51
C ASP A 180 33.46 7.02 10.92
N HIS A 181 34.67 7.12 10.35
CA HIS A 181 35.78 6.21 10.62
C HIS A 181 36.17 6.18 12.10
N GLN A 182 35.90 7.25 12.85
CA GLN A 182 36.18 7.32 14.28
C GLN A 182 35.25 6.39 15.07
N HIS A 183 34.00 6.26 14.64
CA HIS A 183 32.98 5.43 15.33
C HIS A 183 32.57 4.17 14.53
N ASN A 184 33.22 3.93 13.39
CA ASN A 184 33.00 2.80 12.47
C ASN A 184 31.51 2.61 12.10
N ARG A 185 30.89 3.67 11.58
CA ARG A 185 29.45 3.71 11.25
C ARG A 185 29.15 4.64 10.07
N TRP A 186 27.94 4.55 9.53
CA TRP A 186 27.48 5.35 8.41
C TRP A 186 26.56 6.51 8.84
N ILE A 187 26.79 7.70 8.28
CA ILE A 187 26.00 8.91 8.53
C ILE A 187 24.83 8.94 7.52
N VAL A 188 23.82 8.13 7.80
CA VAL A 188 22.53 8.06 7.09
C VAL A 188 21.39 7.99 8.11
N ARG A 189 20.17 8.36 7.70
CA ARG A 189 19.01 8.24 8.58
C ARG A 189 18.85 6.82 9.08
N GLU A 190 18.44 6.69 10.34
CA GLU A 190 18.25 5.38 10.98
C GLU A 190 17.23 4.53 10.19
N ALA A 191 16.20 5.20 9.65
CA ALA A 191 15.22 4.68 8.70
C ALA A 191 15.79 3.70 7.65
N VAL A 192 16.87 4.13 7.01
CA VAL A 192 17.46 3.52 5.82
C VAL A 192 18.29 2.28 6.14
N LYS A 193 18.66 2.10 7.42
CA LYS A 193 19.51 1.00 7.88
C LYS A 193 18.75 -0.30 8.10
N TYR A 194 17.42 -0.29 8.02
CA TYR A 194 16.60 -1.46 8.35
C TYR A 194 15.80 -1.94 7.16
N ARG A 195 15.62 -3.25 7.11
CA ARG A 195 14.76 -3.95 6.16
C ARG A 195 13.78 -4.83 6.91
N TRP A 196 12.58 -4.95 6.38
CA TRP A 196 11.61 -5.91 6.88
C TRP A 196 11.97 -7.32 6.46
N ILE A 197 12.02 -8.24 7.42
CA ILE A 197 12.24 -9.67 7.18
C ILE A 197 11.08 -10.43 7.82
N PRO A 198 10.23 -11.14 7.04
CA PRO A 198 9.23 -12.03 7.59
C PRO A 198 9.84 -13.10 8.49
N ASP A 199 9.12 -13.51 9.53
CA ASP A 199 9.53 -14.62 10.38
C ASP A 199 9.25 -15.94 9.66
N GLU A 200 10.25 -16.49 8.97
CA GLU A 200 10.16 -17.75 8.25
C GLU A 200 9.87 -18.97 9.16
N LYS A 201 10.00 -18.84 10.49
CA LYS A 201 9.52 -19.91 11.41
C LYS A 201 8.00 -19.94 11.47
N MET A 202 7.34 -18.79 11.31
CA MET A 202 5.89 -18.65 11.28
C MET A 202 5.33 -18.72 9.85
N CYS A 203 6.02 -18.11 8.90
CA CYS A 203 5.55 -17.93 7.52
C CYS A 203 6.17 -18.90 6.52
N GLY A 204 7.23 -19.62 6.87
CA GLY A 204 7.92 -20.51 5.95
C GLY A 204 7.29 -21.90 5.87
N PRO A 205 7.63 -22.69 4.82
CA PRO A 205 7.09 -24.04 4.62
C PRO A 205 7.42 -25.01 5.77
N THR A 206 8.47 -24.73 6.55
CA THR A 206 8.93 -25.55 7.67
C THR A 206 8.14 -25.36 8.98
N ALA A 207 7.16 -24.45 9.05
CA ALA A 207 6.30 -24.28 10.22
C ALA A 207 5.51 -25.56 10.61
N GLN A 208 5.54 -26.60 9.77
CA GLN A 208 4.79 -27.85 9.92
C GLN A 208 5.36 -28.86 10.93
N ASN A 209 6.66 -28.84 11.27
CA ASN A 209 7.30 -30.03 11.85
C ASN A 209 7.77 -29.94 13.31
N THR A 210 7.49 -28.85 14.03
CA THR A 210 8.00 -28.67 15.40
C THR A 210 7.03 -29.11 16.51
N GLY A 211 5.85 -29.65 16.16
CA GLY A 211 4.83 -30.07 17.13
C GLY A 211 4.59 -31.58 17.18
N GLY A 212 5.28 -32.27 18.10
CA GLY A 212 4.78 -33.41 18.89
C GLY A 212 4.29 -34.68 18.17
N THR A 213 5.01 -35.78 18.38
CA THR A 213 4.72 -37.12 17.84
C THR A 213 3.46 -37.83 18.36
N ASP A 214 2.66 -37.30 19.30
CA ASP A 214 1.72 -38.17 20.04
C ASP A 214 0.30 -37.62 20.30
N SER A 215 -0.24 -36.75 19.43
CA SER A 215 -1.69 -36.43 19.49
C SER A 215 -2.41 -36.92 18.25
N GLU A 216 -2.72 -38.22 18.25
CA GLU A 216 -3.80 -38.78 17.45
C GLU A 216 -5.13 -38.10 17.84
N GLU A 217 -5.90 -37.76 16.82
CA GLU A 217 -7.29 -37.30 16.87
C GLU A 217 -7.57 -35.85 17.33
N GLY A 218 -7.70 -34.97 16.32
CA GLY A 218 -8.81 -34.01 16.33
C GLY A 218 -8.46 -32.56 16.64
N GLY A 219 -7.54 -31.95 15.88
CA GLY A 219 -7.37 -30.50 15.92
C GLY A 219 -6.50 -30.00 14.79
N SER A 220 -7.11 -29.49 13.72
CA SER A 220 -6.45 -28.81 12.61
C SER A 220 -5.66 -27.59 13.13
N THR A 221 -4.42 -27.79 13.56
CA THR A 221 -3.44 -26.71 13.72
C THR A 221 -3.16 -26.18 12.33
N SER A 222 -3.84 -25.08 12.00
CA SER A 222 -3.81 -24.45 10.69
C SER A 222 -2.37 -24.07 10.34
N THR A 223 -1.78 -24.82 9.41
CA THR A 223 -0.55 -24.43 8.74
C THR A 223 -0.81 -23.13 7.99
N LEU A 224 -0.23 -22.03 8.47
CA LEU A 224 -0.15 -20.79 7.71
C LEU A 224 0.95 -20.97 6.67
N GLY A 225 0.55 -21.14 5.41
CA GLY A 225 1.48 -21.13 4.29
C GLY A 225 1.31 -22.26 3.29
N LEU A 226 2.06 -22.14 2.20
CA LEU A 226 2.12 -23.13 1.13
C LEU A 226 3.39 -24.01 1.28
N GLU A 227 3.39 -25.22 0.73
CA GLU A 227 4.34 -26.31 1.07
C GLU A 227 5.68 -26.32 0.30
N HIS A 228 5.95 -25.34 -0.58
CA HIS A 228 7.03 -25.40 -1.55
C HIS A 228 8.03 -24.23 -1.46
N GLU A 229 9.30 -24.50 -1.78
CA GLU A 229 10.42 -23.54 -1.81
C GLU A 229 10.16 -22.23 -2.60
N PRO A 230 9.38 -22.21 -3.71
CA PRO A 230 8.96 -20.98 -4.38
C PRO A 230 8.09 -20.04 -3.53
N GLN A 231 7.87 -20.33 -2.24
CA GLN A 231 7.06 -19.55 -1.31
C GLN A 231 7.87 -19.05 -0.11
N MET A 232 9.18 -19.29 -0.03
CA MET A 232 10.04 -18.56 0.92
C MET A 232 10.15 -17.11 0.50
N PHE A 233 10.12 -16.15 1.44
CA PHE A 233 10.25 -14.75 1.10
C PHE A 233 11.64 -14.48 0.51
N GLN A 234 11.69 -13.82 -0.64
CA GLN A 234 12.93 -13.53 -1.37
C GLN A 234 13.21 -12.04 -1.43
N PRO A 235 14.48 -11.62 -1.41
CA PRO A 235 14.81 -10.24 -1.74
C PRO A 235 14.40 -9.91 -3.16
N PHE A 236 13.98 -8.67 -3.40
CA PHE A 236 13.65 -8.20 -4.73
C PHE A 236 14.85 -8.30 -5.68
N ASP A 237 14.62 -8.97 -6.79
CA ASP A 237 15.55 -9.12 -7.90
C ASP A 237 14.88 -8.62 -9.19
N THR A 238 15.55 -7.70 -9.89
CA THR A 238 15.01 -7.02 -11.07
C THR A 238 14.66 -8.00 -12.19
N GLN A 239 15.53 -9.00 -12.44
CA GLN A 239 15.33 -9.96 -13.52
C GLN A 239 14.18 -10.92 -13.22
N ALA A 240 14.14 -11.45 -12.00
CA ALA A 240 13.07 -12.31 -11.52
C ALA A 240 11.74 -11.57 -11.47
N PHE A 241 11.74 -10.31 -11.01
CA PHE A 241 10.56 -9.44 -11.05
C PHE A 241 10.03 -9.27 -12.47
N CYS A 242 10.89 -9.00 -13.44
CA CYS A 242 10.47 -8.88 -14.84
C CYS A 242 9.94 -10.20 -15.43
N LYS A 243 10.49 -11.34 -15.03
CA LYS A 243 9.93 -12.65 -15.40
C LYS A 243 8.53 -12.86 -14.83
N VAL A 244 8.32 -12.42 -13.59
CA VAL A 244 7.04 -12.54 -12.88
C VAL A 244 5.99 -11.59 -13.45
N VAL A 245 6.34 -10.33 -13.69
CA VAL A 245 5.44 -9.35 -14.32
C VAL A 245 5.14 -9.77 -15.76
N GLY A 246 6.15 -10.22 -16.51
CA GLY A 246 6.03 -10.58 -17.91
C GLY A 246 5.63 -9.38 -18.76
N LYS A 247 4.67 -9.56 -19.66
CA LYS A 247 4.16 -8.49 -20.55
C LYS A 247 3.03 -7.65 -19.94
N ARG A 248 2.80 -7.78 -18.64
CA ARG A 248 1.67 -7.14 -17.96
C ARG A 248 2.04 -5.72 -17.56
N HIS A 249 1.28 -4.74 -18.03
CA HIS A 249 1.45 -3.37 -17.59
C HIS A 249 0.85 -3.16 -16.20
N VAL A 250 1.46 -2.27 -15.43
CA VAL A 250 1.12 -1.95 -14.04
C VAL A 250 0.54 -0.55 -13.94
N LEU A 251 -0.65 -0.42 -13.37
CA LEU A 251 -1.29 0.86 -13.05
C LEU A 251 -1.34 1.03 -11.54
N VAL A 252 -0.82 2.15 -11.06
CA VAL A 252 -0.85 2.52 -9.64
C VAL A 252 -1.87 3.64 -9.48
N VAL A 253 -2.85 3.46 -8.60
CA VAL A 253 -3.96 4.39 -8.41
C VAL A 253 -4.16 4.69 -6.94
N GLY A 254 -4.13 5.97 -6.61
CA GLY A 254 -4.38 6.43 -5.24
C GLY A 254 -3.88 7.84 -5.01
N ASP A 255 -3.64 8.16 -3.75
CA ASP A 255 -3.16 9.47 -3.34
C ASP A 255 -1.63 9.64 -3.46
N LEU A 256 -1.10 10.70 -2.85
CA LEU A 256 0.34 10.95 -2.79
C LEU A 256 1.14 9.84 -2.10
N THR A 257 0.56 9.09 -1.16
CA THR A 257 1.25 7.94 -0.56
C THR A 257 1.39 6.80 -1.56
N GLN A 258 0.40 6.64 -2.44
CA GLN A 258 0.43 5.65 -3.51
C GLN A 258 1.35 6.07 -4.65
N TYR A 259 1.52 7.36 -4.89
CA TYR A 259 2.58 7.87 -5.76
C TYR A 259 3.99 7.50 -5.24
N GLN A 260 4.20 7.45 -3.92
CA GLN A 260 5.48 6.98 -3.38
C GLN A 260 5.75 5.49 -3.68
N LEU A 261 4.68 4.68 -3.74
CA LEU A 261 4.83 3.28 -4.16
C LEU A 261 5.27 3.18 -5.63
N HIS A 262 4.65 3.98 -6.50
CA HIS A 262 5.07 4.08 -7.90
C HIS A 262 6.56 4.42 -8.00
N ASP A 263 7.01 5.40 -7.22
CA ASP A 263 8.39 5.83 -7.19
C ASP A 263 9.35 4.76 -6.63
N ALA A 264 9.00 4.13 -5.52
CA ALA A 264 9.79 3.04 -4.93
C ALA A 264 9.98 1.86 -5.91
N LEU A 265 8.97 1.56 -6.73
CA LEU A 265 9.08 0.54 -7.77
C LEU A 265 10.04 0.95 -8.90
N LEU A 266 10.01 2.21 -9.36
CA LEU A 266 10.94 2.69 -10.39
C LEU A 266 12.39 2.70 -9.89
N SER A 267 12.59 3.19 -8.67
CA SER A 267 13.89 3.18 -8.00
C SER A 267 14.39 1.75 -7.81
N ALA A 268 13.52 0.81 -7.44
CA ALA A 268 13.90 -0.60 -7.36
C ALA A 268 14.29 -1.24 -8.70
N MET A 269 13.76 -0.71 -9.80
CA MET A 269 14.05 -1.19 -11.14
C MET A 269 15.21 -0.45 -11.83
N ASP A 270 15.84 0.52 -11.15
CA ASP A 270 16.87 1.38 -11.72
C ASP A 270 16.39 2.08 -13.02
N ARG A 271 15.16 2.61 -12.99
CA ARG A 271 14.51 3.23 -14.15
C ARG A 271 14.42 4.74 -13.99
N PRO A 272 14.70 5.51 -15.06
CA PRO A 272 14.60 6.95 -15.02
C PRO A 272 13.14 7.40 -14.87
N PHE A 273 12.97 8.52 -14.18
CA PHE A 273 11.67 9.14 -13.99
C PHE A 273 11.32 10.02 -15.20
N SER A 274 10.29 9.64 -15.96
CA SER A 274 9.84 10.36 -17.16
C SER A 274 8.68 11.34 -16.96
N CYS A 275 7.99 11.34 -15.81
CA CYS A 275 6.89 12.27 -15.53
C CYS A 275 7.30 13.42 -14.60
N SER A 276 6.78 14.62 -14.85
CA SER A 276 7.01 15.80 -14.00
C SER A 276 6.01 15.83 -12.83
N GLY A 277 6.30 15.07 -11.77
CA GLY A 277 5.48 15.03 -10.56
C GLY A 277 4.17 14.24 -10.71
N GLU A 278 3.38 14.19 -9.64
CA GLU A 278 2.26 13.25 -9.49
C GLU A 278 1.10 13.48 -10.47
N MET A 279 1.00 14.68 -11.04
CA MET A 279 -0.10 15.08 -11.92
C MET A 279 0.14 14.70 -13.38
N SER A 280 1.39 14.44 -13.77
CA SER A 280 1.77 14.25 -15.17
C SER A 280 2.00 12.78 -15.55
N CYS A 281 1.96 11.85 -14.59
CA CYS A 281 2.29 10.45 -14.85
C CYS A 281 1.18 9.65 -15.55
N LEU A 282 -0.07 10.14 -15.57
CA LEU A 282 -1.19 9.44 -16.21
C LEU A 282 -1.20 9.58 -17.74
N ALA A 283 -0.56 10.62 -18.29
CA ALA A 283 -0.56 10.85 -19.73
C ALA A 283 0.09 9.67 -20.47
N ARG A 284 -0.57 9.18 -21.54
CA ARG A 284 -0.12 7.97 -22.27
C ARG A 284 1.34 8.03 -22.74
N THR A 285 1.85 9.22 -23.04
CA THR A 285 3.23 9.43 -23.48
C THR A 285 4.26 9.32 -22.35
N ASN A 286 3.81 9.28 -21.10
CA ASN A 286 4.65 9.39 -19.91
C ASN A 286 4.71 8.09 -19.10
N ALA A 287 4.16 6.99 -19.63
CA ALA A 287 4.28 5.68 -19.01
C ALA A 287 5.77 5.28 -18.91
N HIS A 288 6.19 4.85 -17.73
CA HIS A 288 7.57 4.45 -17.49
C HIS A 288 7.79 3.03 -17.98
N VAL A 289 8.91 2.77 -18.63
CA VAL A 289 9.32 1.39 -18.93
C VAL A 289 9.67 0.73 -17.60
N LEU A 290 8.93 -0.30 -17.23
CA LEU A 290 9.19 -1.07 -16.01
C LEU A 290 10.19 -2.18 -16.32
N CYS A 291 9.87 -3.02 -17.31
CA CYS A 291 10.74 -4.05 -17.84
C CYS A 291 10.97 -3.83 -19.33
N GLU A 292 12.24 -3.88 -19.74
CA GLU A 292 12.67 -3.64 -21.12
C GLU A 292 11.82 -4.43 -22.14
N GLY A 293 11.10 -3.69 -22.98
CA GLY A 293 10.29 -4.23 -24.08
C GLY A 293 9.09 -5.07 -23.66
N ALA A 294 8.72 -5.10 -22.37
CA ALA A 294 7.71 -6.03 -21.86
C ALA A 294 6.57 -5.34 -21.12
N SER A 295 6.86 -4.42 -20.19
CA SER A 295 5.85 -3.84 -19.31
C SER A 295 6.12 -2.38 -19.02
N ASN A 296 5.03 -1.66 -18.74
CA ASN A 296 5.05 -0.25 -18.38
C ASN A 296 4.43 -0.06 -17.00
N LEU A 297 4.84 1.00 -16.32
CA LEU A 297 4.30 1.47 -15.05
C LEU A 297 3.75 2.88 -15.23
N THR A 298 2.52 3.09 -14.75
CA THR A 298 1.84 4.38 -14.80
C THR A 298 1.17 4.67 -13.46
N PHE A 299 1.08 5.96 -13.12
CA PHE A 299 0.38 6.43 -11.92
C PHE A 299 -0.82 7.31 -12.28
N ALA A 300 -1.95 7.06 -11.63
CA ALA A 300 -3.14 7.89 -11.68
C ALA A 300 -3.49 8.41 -10.29
N ARG A 301 -3.37 9.73 -10.09
CA ARG A 301 -3.77 10.35 -8.82
C ARG A 301 -5.29 10.29 -8.64
N ASN A 302 -5.73 9.55 -7.63
CA ASN A 302 -7.11 9.51 -7.21
C ASN A 302 -7.18 9.38 -5.68
N ASP A 303 -7.33 10.53 -5.03
CA ASP A 303 -7.31 10.70 -3.59
C ASP A 303 -8.51 10.02 -2.89
N ILE A 304 -9.54 9.60 -3.63
CA ILE A 304 -10.78 9.02 -3.09
C ILE A 304 -11.14 7.66 -3.67
N LEU A 305 -10.31 7.11 -4.56
CA LEU A 305 -10.60 5.93 -5.39
C LEU A 305 -11.98 5.98 -6.10
N SER A 306 -12.34 7.12 -6.68
CA SER A 306 -13.55 7.21 -7.50
C SER A 306 -13.35 6.54 -8.86
N VAL A 307 -14.37 5.82 -9.36
CA VAL A 307 -14.40 5.32 -10.75
C VAL A 307 -15.06 6.38 -11.64
N PRO A 308 -14.54 6.69 -12.84
CA PRO A 308 -14.60 8.03 -13.38
C PRO A 308 -15.46 8.18 -14.65
N TRP A 309 -16.68 7.64 -14.66
CA TRP A 309 -17.70 8.28 -15.50
C TRP A 309 -18.24 9.59 -14.90
N ALA A 310 -17.71 10.04 -13.76
CA ALA A 310 -18.17 11.27 -13.09
C ALA A 310 -17.47 12.55 -13.55
N VAL A 311 -16.26 12.49 -14.14
CA VAL A 311 -15.57 13.68 -14.65
C VAL A 311 -14.77 13.30 -15.88
N ASP A 312 -15.23 13.77 -17.04
CA ASP A 312 -14.42 13.80 -18.25
C ASP A 312 -13.54 15.06 -18.16
N PRO A 313 -12.20 14.93 -18.02
CA PRO A 313 -11.30 16.08 -17.90
C PRO A 313 -11.24 16.94 -19.18
N GLU A 314 -11.72 16.44 -20.32
CA GLU A 314 -11.77 17.18 -21.59
C GLU A 314 -13.11 17.88 -21.82
N LEU A 315 -14.22 17.39 -21.24
CA LEU A 315 -15.57 17.95 -21.49
C LEU A 315 -15.99 19.08 -20.53
N ASP A 316 -15.27 19.32 -19.44
CA ASP A 316 -15.59 20.44 -18.55
C ASP A 316 -14.46 21.47 -18.52
N GLU A 317 -14.43 22.34 -19.55
CA GLU A 317 -13.60 23.56 -19.57
C GLU A 317 -13.86 24.48 -18.37
N ARG A 318 -14.91 24.21 -17.57
CA ARG A 318 -15.25 24.91 -16.32
C ARG A 318 -14.78 24.18 -15.06
N PHE A 319 -14.22 22.97 -15.17
CA PHE A 319 -13.46 22.39 -14.08
C PHE A 319 -12.15 23.16 -13.97
N GLU A 320 -12.19 24.24 -13.19
CA GLU A 320 -11.03 24.71 -12.44
C GLU A 320 -10.26 23.47 -11.98
N ALA A 321 -8.95 23.41 -12.25
CA ALA A 321 -8.07 22.32 -11.87
C ALA A 321 -8.54 21.69 -10.55
N PRO A 322 -8.67 20.34 -10.48
CA PRO A 322 -9.38 19.63 -9.41
C PRO A 322 -9.17 20.35 -8.09
N SER A 323 -10.27 20.80 -7.46
CA SER A 323 -10.25 21.73 -6.31
C SER A 323 -9.02 21.45 -5.46
N GLN A 324 -8.19 22.46 -5.19
CA GLN A 324 -6.81 22.31 -4.69
C GLN A 324 -6.60 21.31 -3.53
N SER A 325 -7.68 20.89 -2.85
CA SER A 325 -7.72 19.92 -1.76
C SER A 325 -8.00 18.44 -2.14
N THR A 326 -8.50 18.07 -3.32
CA THR A 326 -8.78 16.65 -3.67
C THR A 326 -8.68 16.40 -5.18
N CYS A 327 -7.80 15.47 -5.58
CA CYS A 327 -7.60 15.07 -6.97
C CYS A 327 -8.26 13.71 -7.24
N ALA A 328 -8.95 13.57 -8.38
CA ALA A 328 -9.68 12.36 -8.75
C ALA A 328 -9.60 12.12 -10.26
N PHE A 329 -8.43 11.72 -10.77
CA PHE A 329 -8.27 11.45 -12.20
C PHE A 329 -9.07 10.24 -12.68
N ALA A 330 -9.40 10.28 -13.96
CA ALA A 330 -10.09 9.20 -14.64
C ALA A 330 -9.15 8.02 -14.96
N TRP A 331 -9.05 7.07 -14.03
CA TRP A 331 -8.14 5.92 -14.14
C TRP A 331 -8.81 4.62 -14.61
N ALA A 332 -10.08 4.39 -14.27
CA ALA A 332 -10.81 3.17 -14.63
C ALA A 332 -11.58 3.31 -15.94
N THR A 333 -10.91 3.81 -16.98
CA THR A 333 -11.44 3.86 -18.35
C THR A 333 -11.18 2.52 -19.06
N PRO A 334 -11.99 2.12 -20.06
CA PRO A 334 -11.74 0.89 -20.83
C PRO A 334 -10.32 0.85 -21.38
N GLN A 335 -9.87 1.97 -21.93
CA GLN A 335 -8.57 2.08 -22.56
C GLN A 335 -7.40 1.93 -21.58
N LEU A 336 -7.54 2.35 -20.31
CA LEU A 336 -6.54 2.06 -19.28
C LEU A 336 -6.67 0.61 -18.78
N LEU A 337 -7.86 0.15 -18.42
CA LEU A 337 -8.03 -1.18 -17.81
C LEU A 337 -7.78 -2.35 -18.78
N GLU A 338 -7.97 -2.15 -20.09
CA GLU A 338 -7.56 -3.10 -21.13
C GLU A 338 -6.04 -3.13 -21.35
N THR A 339 -5.34 -2.01 -21.06
CA THR A 339 -3.89 -1.91 -21.19
C THR A 339 -3.18 -2.44 -19.93
N TYR A 340 -3.69 -2.09 -18.75
CA TYR A 340 -3.04 -2.33 -17.46
C TYR A 340 -3.71 -3.50 -16.72
N SER A 341 -3.15 -4.69 -16.91
CA SER A 341 -3.66 -5.94 -16.32
C SER A 341 -3.30 -6.14 -14.83
N ILE A 342 -2.43 -5.31 -14.25
CA ILE A 342 -2.14 -5.30 -12.81
C ILE A 342 -2.44 -3.90 -12.29
N VAL A 343 -3.32 -3.80 -11.29
CA VAL A 343 -3.72 -2.51 -10.71
C VAL A 343 -3.45 -2.52 -9.20
N PHE A 344 -2.65 -1.55 -8.76
CA PHE A 344 -2.40 -1.26 -7.35
C PHE A 344 -3.31 -0.15 -6.87
N LEU A 345 -4.24 -0.47 -5.97
CA LEU A 345 -5.18 0.47 -5.39
C LEU A 345 -4.76 0.87 -3.97
N ASN A 346 -4.94 2.13 -3.64
CA ASN A 346 -4.98 2.61 -2.27
C ASN A 346 -5.78 3.91 -2.22
N ARG A 347 -6.60 4.09 -1.18
CA ARG A 347 -7.30 5.36 -0.97
C ARG A 347 -6.46 6.39 -0.23
N GLY A 348 -5.52 5.92 0.57
CA GLY A 348 -4.54 6.76 1.24
C GLY A 348 -5.13 7.56 2.38
N LEU A 349 -4.66 8.79 2.56
CA LEU A 349 -4.83 9.59 3.78
C LEU A 349 -5.90 10.68 3.68
N PHE A 350 -6.70 10.68 2.62
CA PHE A 350 -7.83 11.59 2.48
C PHE A 350 -9.02 11.07 3.27
N TRP A 351 -9.42 11.80 4.30
CA TRP A 351 -10.52 11.39 5.18
C TRP A 351 -11.87 11.34 4.44
N ARG A 352 -12.70 10.35 4.80
CA ARG A 352 -14.14 10.22 4.47
C ARG A 352 -14.82 9.45 5.60
N GLU A 353 -16.13 9.62 5.68
CA GLU A 353 -16.98 8.78 6.50
C GLU A 353 -16.93 7.32 6.04
N ASP A 354 -17.03 6.39 6.99
CA ASP A 354 -16.94 4.96 6.76
C ASP A 354 -18.00 4.45 5.77
N GLY A 355 -19.22 5.00 5.81
CA GLY A 355 -20.29 4.65 4.88
C GLY A 355 -19.97 5.06 3.44
N GLU A 356 -19.47 6.28 3.24
CA GLU A 356 -19.05 6.77 1.91
C GLU A 356 -17.86 5.96 1.39
N PHE A 357 -16.87 5.70 2.26
CA PHE A 357 -15.71 4.88 1.92
C PHE A 357 -16.12 3.47 1.46
N LEU A 358 -16.95 2.80 2.26
CA LEU A 358 -17.42 1.45 1.96
C LEU A 358 -18.17 1.43 0.63
N GLN A 359 -19.09 2.39 0.42
CA GLN A 359 -19.86 2.48 -0.82
C GLN A 359 -18.96 2.69 -2.04
N GLN A 360 -18.02 3.63 -1.97
CA GLN A 360 -17.07 3.91 -3.05
C GLN A 360 -16.20 2.70 -3.37
N LEU A 361 -15.68 2.01 -2.35
CA LEU A 361 -14.82 0.86 -2.55
C LEU A 361 -15.61 -0.34 -3.12
N VAL A 362 -16.78 -0.65 -2.56
CA VAL A 362 -17.65 -1.74 -3.05
C VAL A 362 -18.04 -1.50 -4.50
N PHE A 363 -18.42 -0.27 -4.84
CA PHE A 363 -18.76 0.09 -6.21
C PHE A 363 -17.56 -0.07 -7.16
N THR A 364 -16.39 0.43 -6.75
CA THR A 364 -15.14 0.33 -7.51
C THR A 364 -14.78 -1.12 -7.78
N MET A 365 -14.74 -1.94 -6.74
CA MET A 365 -14.39 -3.34 -6.84
C MET A 365 -15.44 -4.11 -7.65
N LYS A 366 -16.74 -3.81 -7.50
CA LYS A 366 -17.79 -4.41 -8.33
C LYS A 366 -17.64 -4.09 -9.80
N HIS A 367 -17.31 -2.84 -10.13
CA HIS A 367 -17.10 -2.43 -11.52
C HIS A 367 -15.91 -3.19 -12.14
N LEU A 368 -14.76 -3.17 -11.47
CA LEU A 368 -13.57 -3.91 -11.90
C LEU A 368 -13.87 -5.40 -12.08
N TRP A 369 -14.49 -6.01 -11.08
CA TRP A 369 -14.85 -7.42 -11.08
C TRP A 369 -15.80 -7.81 -12.23
N THR A 370 -16.79 -6.96 -12.52
CA THR A 370 -17.82 -7.26 -13.52
C THR A 370 -17.29 -7.10 -14.94
N PHE A 371 -16.52 -6.04 -15.20
CA PHE A 371 -16.15 -5.64 -16.57
C PHE A 371 -14.71 -5.97 -16.95
N TYR A 372 -13.83 -6.19 -15.97
CA TYR A 372 -12.41 -6.45 -16.19
C TYR A 372 -11.92 -7.63 -15.31
N PRO A 373 -12.52 -8.83 -15.46
CA PRO A 373 -12.22 -9.97 -14.60
C PRO A 373 -10.78 -10.49 -14.74
N ASP A 374 -10.12 -10.17 -15.85
CA ASP A 374 -8.73 -10.54 -16.13
C ASP A 374 -7.71 -9.56 -15.50
N THR A 375 -8.18 -8.47 -14.90
CA THR A 375 -7.32 -7.50 -14.21
C THR A 375 -7.05 -7.96 -12.78
N MET A 376 -5.77 -8.09 -12.45
CA MET A 376 -5.32 -8.39 -11.09
C MET A 376 -5.35 -7.15 -10.22
N ILE A 377 -6.02 -7.23 -9.07
CA ILE A 377 -6.12 -6.12 -8.12
C ILE A 377 -5.31 -6.40 -6.86
N LEU A 378 -4.36 -5.52 -6.57
CA LEU A 378 -3.63 -5.49 -5.30
C LEU A 378 -4.02 -4.20 -4.56
N TYR A 379 -4.62 -4.33 -3.39
CA TYR A 379 -4.96 -3.19 -2.55
C TYR A 379 -3.92 -3.06 -1.45
N ARG A 380 -3.25 -1.92 -1.40
CA ARG A 380 -2.28 -1.58 -0.35
C ARG A 380 -3.01 -0.95 0.83
N ALA A 381 -2.78 -1.46 2.04
CA ALA A 381 -3.28 -0.81 3.25
C ALA A 381 -2.80 0.65 3.35
N THR A 382 -3.64 1.52 3.89
CA THR A 382 -3.21 2.87 4.27
C THR A 382 -2.35 2.76 5.52
N HIS A 383 -1.10 3.21 5.46
CA HIS A 383 -0.26 3.28 6.65
C HIS A 383 -0.72 4.40 7.59
N PRO A 384 -0.51 4.28 8.90
CA PRO A 384 -0.98 5.30 9.84
C PRO A 384 -0.21 6.60 9.71
N VAL A 385 -0.73 7.69 10.25
CA VAL A 385 0.03 8.96 10.38
C VAL A 385 0.41 9.11 11.84
N SER A 386 1.71 9.24 12.13
CA SER A 386 2.22 9.53 13.47
C SER A 386 2.48 11.03 13.63
N ASN A 387 2.63 11.48 14.88
CA ASN A 387 3.11 12.84 15.13
C ASN A 387 4.63 12.86 14.89
N CYS A 388 5.05 13.06 13.64
CA CYS A 388 6.46 13.17 13.28
C CYS A 388 7.14 14.43 13.86
N THR A 389 6.37 15.41 14.37
CA THR A 389 6.94 16.61 15.00
C THR A 389 7.72 16.29 16.26
N THR A 390 7.29 15.29 17.04
CA THR A 390 8.04 14.86 18.23
C THR A 390 9.42 14.32 17.86
N TYR A 391 9.51 13.52 16.79
CA TYR A 391 10.79 13.03 16.26
C TYR A 391 11.71 14.15 15.81
N LYS A 392 11.15 15.22 15.24
CA LYS A 392 11.91 16.43 14.93
C LYS A 392 12.41 17.14 16.18
N ASP A 393 11.53 17.34 17.15
CA ASP A 393 11.87 18.01 18.40
C ASP A 393 12.91 17.21 19.21
N ASP A 394 12.90 15.88 19.07
CA ASP A 394 13.87 14.95 19.65
C ASP A 394 15.15 14.79 18.79
N GLY A 395 15.20 15.43 17.61
CA GLY A 395 16.32 15.40 16.67
C GLY A 395 16.57 14.04 16.02
N GLU A 396 15.54 13.21 15.94
CA GLU A 396 15.50 11.91 15.26
C GLU A 396 15.13 12.03 13.77
N ASP A 397 14.66 13.21 13.31
CA ASP A 397 14.34 13.48 11.91
C ASP A 397 15.57 13.84 11.04
N GLY A 398 16.71 14.11 11.66
CA GLY A 398 17.94 14.48 10.98
C GLY A 398 18.96 13.34 10.95
N ALA A 399 19.46 13.01 9.77
CA ALA A 399 20.86 12.57 9.62
C ALA A 399 21.84 13.77 9.69
N ILE A 400 21.44 14.85 10.36
CA ILE A 400 22.13 16.14 10.34
C ILE A 400 22.82 16.32 11.69
N PRO A 401 24.15 16.31 11.75
CA PRO A 401 24.84 16.83 12.92
C PRO A 401 24.42 18.30 13.04
N VAL A 402 23.74 18.65 14.13
CA VAL A 402 23.43 20.05 14.48
C VAL A 402 24.72 20.84 14.34
N GLU A 403 24.69 22.03 13.75
CA GLU A 403 25.87 22.89 13.64
C GLU A 403 26.37 23.22 15.06
N GLY A 404 27.47 22.60 15.49
CA GLY A 404 27.97 22.65 16.88
C GLY A 404 27.74 21.38 17.73
N ALA A 405 27.05 20.37 17.21
CA ALA A 405 27.07 19.02 17.78
C ALA A 405 28.50 18.47 17.68
N VAL A 406 28.99 17.89 18.76
CA VAL A 406 30.31 17.26 18.83
C VAL A 406 30.43 16.26 17.69
N ALA A 407 31.51 16.31 16.90
CA ALA A 407 31.81 15.28 15.91
C ALA A 407 31.74 13.90 16.60
N GLY A 408 30.72 13.10 16.26
CA GLY A 408 30.40 11.85 16.95
C GLY A 408 29.05 11.78 17.66
N ALA A 409 28.26 12.86 17.75
CA ALA A 409 26.88 12.77 18.23
C ALA A 409 26.07 11.85 17.28
N ASP A 410 25.50 10.79 17.84
CA ASP A 410 24.62 9.86 17.15
C ASP A 410 23.44 10.61 16.48
N SER A 411 22.69 9.93 15.59
CA SER A 411 21.23 10.15 15.59
C SER A 411 20.83 10.03 17.06
N LEU A 412 20.32 11.12 17.67
CA LEU A 412 20.48 11.46 19.11
C LEU A 412 20.15 10.38 20.16
N VAL A 413 19.64 9.22 19.76
CA VAL A 413 19.38 8.04 20.58
C VAL A 413 19.81 6.75 19.85
N PRO A 414 21.00 6.18 20.14
CA PRO A 414 21.25 4.75 19.92
C PRO A 414 20.15 3.96 20.64
N GLU A 415 19.58 2.94 19.99
CA GLU A 415 18.38 2.24 20.50
C GLU A 415 17.07 3.03 20.37
N THR A 416 16.92 3.88 19.35
CA THR A 416 15.61 4.45 18.98
C THR A 416 14.60 3.30 18.88
N VAL A 417 13.80 3.14 19.92
CA VAL A 417 13.05 1.90 20.13
C VAL A 417 12.03 1.83 19.02
N VAL A 418 12.04 0.73 18.26
CA VAL A 418 10.94 0.39 17.34
C VAL A 418 9.65 0.59 18.11
N HIS A 419 8.89 1.64 17.76
CA HIS A 419 7.79 2.06 18.59
C HIS A 419 6.77 0.93 18.69
N VAL A 420 6.39 0.60 19.92
CA VAL A 420 5.22 -0.23 20.17
C VAL A 420 4.02 0.53 19.57
N PRO A 421 3.13 -0.14 18.83
CA PRO A 421 1.93 0.48 18.28
C PRO A 421 1.20 1.33 19.34
N LEU A 422 0.71 2.51 18.94
CA LEU A 422 0.01 3.42 19.84
C LEU A 422 -1.09 2.67 20.61
N THR A 423 -0.98 2.65 21.94
CA THR A 423 -1.99 2.02 22.82
C THR A 423 -3.27 2.86 22.91
N THR A 424 -3.25 4.10 22.43
CA THR A 424 -4.39 5.02 22.42
C THR A 424 -4.53 5.69 21.03
N PRO A 425 -5.77 5.85 20.53
CA PRO A 425 -5.99 6.51 19.25
C PRO A 425 -5.62 8.01 19.35
N PRO A 426 -4.91 8.57 18.37
CA PRO A 426 -4.59 9.98 18.35
C PRO A 426 -5.87 10.81 18.20
N THR A 427 -5.95 11.90 18.96
CA THR A 427 -7.06 12.84 18.89
C THR A 427 -7.12 13.52 17.53
N ARG A 428 -8.33 13.64 16.97
CA ARG A 428 -8.55 14.36 15.71
C ARG A 428 -8.20 15.83 15.90
N ARG A 429 -7.15 16.31 15.22
CA ARG A 429 -6.79 17.74 15.25
C ARG A 429 -7.79 18.53 14.39
N VAL A 430 -8.55 19.41 15.03
CA VAL A 430 -9.23 20.50 14.35
C VAL A 430 -8.32 21.72 14.51
N GLN A 431 -7.67 22.15 13.43
CA GLN A 431 -6.82 23.33 13.49
C GLN A 431 -7.74 24.57 13.46
N MET A 432 -7.99 25.17 14.61
CA MET A 432 -8.62 26.49 14.70
C MET A 432 -7.52 27.54 14.71
N GLN A 433 -7.39 28.29 13.61
CA GLN A 433 -6.44 29.41 13.55
C GLN A 433 -7.11 30.66 12.97
N GLY A 434 -7.63 31.52 13.87
CA GLY A 434 -7.98 32.91 13.57
C GLY A 434 -9.17 33.13 12.64
N SER A 435 -9.66 34.38 12.58
CA SER A 435 -10.92 34.81 11.96
C SER A 435 -10.94 34.83 10.41
N THR A 436 -10.03 34.13 9.76
CA THR A 436 -9.99 34.00 8.30
C THR A 436 -10.56 32.64 7.92
N THR A 437 -11.43 32.60 6.92
CA THR A 437 -12.11 31.42 6.36
C THR A 437 -11.09 30.30 6.05
N GLN A 438 -10.76 29.47 7.04
CA GLN A 438 -9.80 28.39 6.90
C GLN A 438 -10.53 27.11 6.49
N THR A 439 -10.04 26.52 5.40
CA THR A 439 -10.41 25.20 4.93
C THR A 439 -10.02 24.18 6.02
N VAL A 440 -11.00 23.60 6.70
CA VAL A 440 -10.76 22.54 7.68
C VAL A 440 -10.28 21.30 6.93
N VAL A 441 -8.97 21.03 6.96
CA VAL A 441 -8.40 19.82 6.37
C VAL A 441 -8.60 18.66 7.35
N TYR A 442 -9.57 17.79 7.07
CA TYR A 442 -9.80 16.59 7.85
C TYR A 442 -8.76 15.52 7.49
N ARG A 443 -7.88 15.18 8.43
CA ARG A 443 -7.01 13.99 8.33
C ARG A 443 -7.63 12.83 9.11
N PRO A 444 -7.54 11.58 8.60
CA PRO A 444 -8.05 10.43 9.31
C PRO A 444 -7.23 10.20 10.59
N THR A 445 -7.90 9.77 11.66
CA THR A 445 -7.22 9.29 12.87
C THR A 445 -6.64 7.89 12.62
N LEU A 446 -5.76 7.40 13.50
CA LEU A 446 -5.29 6.01 13.44
C LEU A 446 -6.47 5.01 13.46
N ALA A 447 -7.47 5.25 14.31
CA ALA A 447 -8.64 4.40 14.40
C ALA A 447 -9.47 4.41 13.11
N ASP A 448 -9.55 5.56 12.42
CA ASP A 448 -10.19 5.67 11.11
C ASP A 448 -9.42 4.84 10.07
N VAL A 449 -8.09 4.98 10.01
CA VAL A 449 -7.23 4.21 9.11
C VAL A 449 -7.38 2.71 9.35
N GLN A 450 -7.31 2.27 10.61
CA GLN A 450 -7.45 0.87 11.03
C GLN A 450 -8.78 0.26 10.63
N ARG A 451 -9.89 0.96 10.92
CA ARG A 451 -11.22 0.50 10.50
C ARG A 451 -11.30 0.42 8.99
N GLN A 452 -10.87 1.45 8.27
CA GLN A 452 -10.98 1.51 6.82
C GLN A 452 -10.08 0.45 6.14
N ASN A 453 -8.91 0.14 6.69
CA ASN A 453 -8.09 -0.99 6.23
C ASN A 453 -8.80 -2.33 6.41
N ARG A 454 -9.46 -2.57 7.55
CA ARG A 454 -10.27 -3.80 7.76
C ARG A 454 -11.43 -3.90 6.77
N MET A 455 -12.16 -2.80 6.54
CA MET A 455 -13.23 -2.78 5.53
C MET A 455 -12.65 -3.06 4.14
N ALA A 456 -11.51 -2.45 3.80
CA ALA A 456 -10.86 -2.63 2.52
C ALA A 456 -10.43 -4.06 2.28
N LYS A 457 -9.79 -4.70 3.27
CA LYS A 457 -9.42 -6.11 3.22
C LYS A 457 -10.62 -6.99 2.90
N ALA A 458 -11.70 -6.85 3.68
CA ALA A 458 -12.89 -7.66 3.50
C ALA A 458 -13.56 -7.43 2.12
N VAL A 459 -13.63 -6.19 1.63
CA VAL A 459 -14.20 -5.87 0.31
C VAL A 459 -13.34 -6.39 -0.83
N VAL A 460 -12.03 -6.12 -0.78
CA VAL A 460 -11.08 -6.48 -1.84
C VAL A 460 -10.96 -8.00 -1.98
N GLU A 461 -10.84 -8.72 -0.87
CA GLU A 461 -10.76 -10.18 -0.91
C GLU A 461 -12.08 -10.83 -1.32
N ALA A 462 -13.22 -10.25 -0.93
CA ALA A 462 -14.52 -10.71 -1.41
C ALA A 462 -14.70 -10.52 -2.92
N ALA A 463 -14.11 -9.46 -3.48
CA ALA A 463 -14.07 -9.22 -4.93
C ALA A 463 -12.96 -10.03 -5.66
N GLY A 464 -12.26 -10.92 -4.95
CA GLY A 464 -11.19 -11.74 -5.51
C GLY A 464 -9.88 -11.01 -5.80
N GLY A 465 -9.63 -9.89 -5.13
CA GLY A 465 -8.33 -9.22 -5.08
C GLY A 465 -7.43 -9.72 -3.96
N ILE A 466 -6.26 -9.10 -3.86
CA ILE A 466 -5.26 -9.29 -2.80
C ILE A 466 -5.15 -8.01 -1.95
N PHE A 467 -5.12 -8.16 -0.63
CA PHE A 467 -4.87 -7.05 0.29
C PHE A 467 -3.45 -7.18 0.87
N LEU A 468 -2.69 -6.09 0.85
CA LEU A 468 -1.34 -6.01 1.42
C LEU A 468 -1.41 -5.26 2.75
N ASP A 469 -1.49 -5.99 3.87
CA ASP A 469 -1.66 -5.45 5.21
C ASP A 469 -0.34 -4.90 5.80
N THR A 470 0.10 -3.79 5.23
CA THR A 470 1.36 -3.14 5.57
C THR A 470 1.25 -2.13 6.71
N GLU A 471 0.06 -1.98 7.32
CA GLU A 471 -0.22 -0.94 8.31
C GLU A 471 0.75 -1.01 9.50
N ASN A 472 0.82 -2.16 10.17
CA ASN A 472 1.64 -2.36 11.36
C ASN A 472 3.13 -2.24 11.03
N MET A 473 3.55 -2.77 9.89
CA MET A 473 4.92 -2.71 9.41
C MET A 473 5.42 -1.25 9.31
N PHE A 474 4.60 -0.35 8.76
CA PHE A 474 4.93 1.08 8.66
C PHE A 474 4.63 1.88 9.93
N ALA A 475 3.73 1.40 10.80
CA ALA A 475 3.49 2.00 12.12
C ALA A 475 4.76 1.98 12.99
N MET A 476 5.58 0.94 12.81
CA MET A 476 6.85 0.76 13.52
C MET A 476 7.98 1.67 13.05
N ARG A 477 7.81 2.40 11.93
CA ARG A 477 8.86 3.24 11.31
C ARG A 477 8.54 4.72 11.23
N PRO A 478 8.19 5.39 12.35
CA PRO A 478 7.96 6.83 12.33
C PRO A 478 9.23 7.62 11.98
N ASP A 479 10.42 7.05 12.21
CA ASP A 479 11.74 7.56 11.84
C ASP A 479 11.94 7.68 10.32
N GLY A 480 11.21 6.91 9.52
CA GLY A 480 11.28 6.97 8.06
C GLY A 480 10.43 8.06 7.40
N ARG A 481 9.74 8.90 8.17
CA ARG A 481 8.90 9.98 7.63
C ARG A 481 9.72 11.14 7.11
N VAL A 482 9.14 11.89 6.17
CA VAL A 482 9.76 13.11 5.63
C VAL A 482 10.09 14.12 6.74
N GLY A 483 9.19 14.31 7.70
CA GLY A 483 9.38 15.29 8.77
C GLY A 483 8.89 16.68 8.35
N ASP A 484 9.31 17.74 9.04
CA ASP A 484 9.01 19.13 8.68
C ASP A 484 7.52 19.47 8.44
N GLY A 485 6.63 18.83 9.20
CA GLY A 485 5.17 18.99 9.06
C GLY A 485 4.51 18.02 8.08
N ASP A 486 5.31 17.23 7.38
CA ASP A 486 4.89 16.10 6.57
C ASP A 486 5.16 14.76 7.26
N CYS A 487 4.17 14.35 8.05
CA CYS A 487 4.16 13.06 8.72
C CYS A 487 3.42 11.98 7.93
N ALA A 488 2.92 12.32 6.75
CA ALA A 488 2.13 11.42 5.92
C ALA A 488 3.03 10.56 5.03
N ARG A 489 4.06 11.19 4.46
CA ARG A 489 4.94 10.56 3.48
C ARG A 489 6.21 10.01 4.12
N PHE A 490 6.80 9.02 3.48
CA PHE A 490 8.08 8.42 3.85
C PHE A 490 9.21 8.95 2.96
N CYS A 491 10.43 8.93 3.48
CA CYS A 491 11.62 9.19 2.69
C CYS A 491 11.96 7.98 1.82
N ALA A 492 12.69 8.26 0.74
CA ALA A 492 13.26 7.24 -0.12
C ALA A 492 14.75 7.59 -0.39
N PRO A 493 15.70 6.65 -0.20
CA PRO A 493 15.48 5.29 0.30
C PRO A 493 14.97 5.25 1.75
N GLY A 494 14.46 4.08 2.17
CA GLY A 494 13.91 3.93 3.50
C GLY A 494 12.85 2.83 3.60
N PRO A 495 11.91 2.93 4.57
CA PRO A 495 10.90 1.91 4.78
C PRO A 495 10.05 1.58 3.54
N LEU A 496 9.92 2.50 2.57
CA LEU A 496 9.18 2.27 1.33
C LEU A 496 9.78 1.17 0.45
N ASP A 497 11.09 0.92 0.56
CA ASP A 497 11.79 -0.07 -0.27
C ASP A 497 11.22 -1.49 -0.06
N VAL A 498 10.64 -1.76 1.12
CA VAL A 498 9.97 -3.03 1.43
C VAL A 498 8.82 -3.35 0.47
N TYR A 499 8.18 -2.34 -0.11
CA TYR A 499 7.10 -2.60 -1.05
C TYR A 499 7.59 -3.34 -2.29
N SER A 500 8.81 -3.07 -2.74
CA SER A 500 9.40 -3.81 -3.86
C SER A 500 9.49 -5.31 -3.54
N ASP A 501 10.08 -5.66 -2.39
CA ASP A 501 10.17 -7.03 -1.89
C ASP A 501 8.79 -7.70 -1.76
N LEU A 502 7.84 -7.03 -1.11
CA LEU A 502 6.49 -7.56 -0.89
C LEU A 502 5.74 -7.79 -2.20
N ILE A 503 5.81 -6.84 -3.14
CA ILE A 503 5.13 -6.95 -4.43
C ILE A 503 5.76 -8.03 -5.28
N PHE A 504 7.09 -8.12 -5.31
CA PHE A 504 7.79 -9.21 -6.00
C PHE A 504 7.34 -10.58 -5.50
N ASN A 505 7.36 -10.80 -4.18
CA ASN A 505 6.94 -12.07 -3.61
C ASN A 505 5.46 -12.36 -3.82
N THR A 506 4.60 -11.34 -3.70
CA THR A 506 3.17 -11.47 -3.97
C THR A 506 2.91 -11.88 -5.42
N LEU A 507 3.51 -11.21 -6.39
CA LEU A 507 3.31 -11.57 -7.79
C LEU A 507 3.90 -12.94 -8.12
N ARG A 508 5.03 -13.31 -7.50
CA ARG A 508 5.70 -14.60 -7.70
C ARG A 508 4.84 -15.76 -7.22
N ILE A 509 4.24 -15.67 -6.03
CA ILE A 509 3.39 -16.74 -5.49
C ILE A 509 2.08 -16.89 -6.28
N LEU A 510 1.58 -15.81 -6.89
CA LEU A 510 0.40 -15.82 -7.76
C LEU A 510 0.63 -16.48 -9.12
N GLN A 511 1.88 -16.76 -9.51
CA GLN A 511 2.20 -17.54 -10.72
C GLN A 511 2.22 -19.05 -10.48
N THR A 512 2.28 -19.49 -9.22
CA THR A 512 2.30 -20.91 -8.85
C THR A 512 0.91 -21.51 -8.84
#